data_AF-A0A0S3T599-F1
#
_entry.id   AF-A0A0S3T599-F1
#
_cell.length_a   1.000
_cell.length_b   1.000
_cell.length_c   1.000
_cell.angle_alpha   90.00
_cell.angle_beta   90.00
_cell.angle_gamma   90.00
#
_symmetry.space_group_name_H-M   'P 1'
#
loop_
_entity.id
_entity.type
_entity.pdbx_description
1 polymer ?
#
loop_
_entity_poly.entity_id
_entity_poly.type
_entity_poly.pdbx_seq_one_letter_code
_entity_poly.pdbx_strand_id
1 'polypeptide(L)'
;MRFNVKNAHWLSDRVRDKILQTEKNRINKDGDLVISSTKTRTQKGNFEDALAKLQEIIDAASYVPPPPSEEQKKKIANMAVIGEQKRLKSKKVLSDKKAFRRSKNSWD
;
A
#
# COMPACT_ATOMS: atom_id res chain seq x y z
N MET A 1 -15.72 19.04 -2.45
CA MET A 1 -15.66 19.13 -0.98
C MET A 1 -14.20 19.07 -0.53
N ARG A 2 -13.84 19.81 0.53
CA ARG A 2 -12.52 19.74 1.17
C ARG A 2 -12.72 19.40 2.64
N PHE A 3 -11.91 18.50 3.17
CA PHE A 3 -11.99 18.05 4.56
C PHE A 3 -10.60 18.08 5.19
N ASN A 4 -10.40 18.88 6.23
CA ASN A 4 -9.10 18.95 6.91
C ASN A 4 -8.94 17.73 7.84
N VAL A 5 -8.11 16.79 7.42
CA VAL A 5 -7.90 15.53 8.16
C VAL A 5 -7.07 15.77 9.42
N LYS A 6 -6.09 16.69 9.37
CA LYS A 6 -5.18 16.97 10.49
C LYS A 6 -5.91 17.56 11.70
N ASN A 7 -6.87 18.45 11.47
CA ASN A 7 -7.62 19.14 12.51
C ASN A 7 -8.90 18.38 12.93
N ALA A 8 -9.11 17.15 12.44
CA ALA A 8 -10.27 16.35 12.78
C ALA A 8 -10.11 15.66 14.15
N HIS A 9 -10.36 16.40 15.24
CA HIS A 9 -10.20 15.90 16.62
C HIS A 9 -11.10 14.71 16.99
N TRP A 10 -12.20 14.52 16.27
CA TRP A 10 -13.13 13.39 16.46
C TRP A 10 -12.63 12.09 15.83
N LEU A 11 -11.58 12.13 15.00
CA LEU A 11 -10.90 10.95 14.48
C LEU A 11 -9.74 10.57 15.40
N SER A 12 -9.58 9.28 15.68
CA SER A 12 -8.37 8.80 16.38
C SER A 12 -7.10 9.05 15.56
N ASP A 13 -5.97 9.25 16.24
CA ASP A 13 -4.67 9.54 15.63
C ASP A 13 -4.29 8.49 14.58
N ARG A 14 -4.50 7.20 14.90
CA ARG A 14 -4.26 6.08 13.98
C ARG A 14 -5.04 6.24 12.67
N VAL A 15 -6.30 6.62 12.75
CA VAL A 15 -7.17 6.77 11.57
C VAL A 15 -6.74 7.99 10.77
N ARG A 16 -6.42 9.11 11.42
CA ARG A 16 -5.89 10.31 10.73
C ARG A 16 -4.61 9.97 9.97
N ASP A 17 -3.64 9.32 10.62
CA ASP A 17 -2.38 8.95 9.99
C ASP A 17 -2.58 7.96 8.85
N LYS A 18 -3.50 7.00 9.00
CA LYS A 18 -3.84 6.05 7.95
C LYS A 18 -4.43 6.75 6.73
N ILE A 19 -5.37 7.68 6.92
CA ILE A 19 -5.93 8.49 5.84
C ILE A 19 -4.84 9.32 5.17
N LEU A 20 -3.97 9.97 5.95
CA LEU A 20 -2.85 10.76 5.42
C LEU A 20 -1.87 9.92 4.57
N GLN A 21 -1.64 8.66 4.93
CA GLN A 21 -0.78 7.74 4.18
C GLN A 21 -1.46 7.19 2.93
N THR A 22 -2.71 6.71 3.04
CA THR A 22 -3.43 6.05 1.95
C THR A 22 -3.90 7.05 0.89
N GLU A 23 -4.39 8.21 1.31
CA GLU A 23 -4.94 9.25 0.42
C GLU A 23 -3.94 10.39 0.14
N LYS A 24 -2.64 10.17 0.35
CA LYS A 24 -1.58 11.19 0.24
C LYS A 24 -1.62 12.02 -1.06
N ASN A 25 -2.04 11.41 -2.17
CA ASN A 25 -2.09 12.06 -3.48
C ASN A 25 -3.27 13.05 -3.62
N ARG A 26 -4.26 12.96 -2.72
CA ARG A 26 -5.47 13.79 -2.71
C ARG A 26 -5.45 14.82 -1.58
N ILE A 27 -4.36 14.89 -0.82
CA ILE A 27 -4.17 15.78 0.31
C ILE A 27 -3.25 16.94 -0.09
N ASN A 28 -3.65 18.18 0.24
CA ASN A 28 -2.82 19.36 0.05
C ASN A 28 -1.80 19.55 1.20
N LYS A 29 -0.96 20.60 1.11
CA LYS A 29 0.05 20.92 2.14
C LYS A 29 -0.58 21.21 3.51
N ASP A 30 -1.77 21.80 3.52
CA ASP A 30 -2.52 22.20 4.70
C ASP A 30 -3.23 21.02 5.40
N GLY A 31 -3.22 19.83 4.78
CA GLY A 31 -3.86 18.63 5.31
C GLY A 31 -5.33 18.46 4.91
N ASP A 32 -5.80 19.20 3.91
CA ASP A 32 -7.13 19.04 3.34
C ASP A 32 -7.16 17.91 2.31
N LEU A 33 -8.01 16.93 2.58
CA LEU A 33 -8.42 15.90 1.62
C LEU A 33 -9.44 16.49 0.65
N VAL A 34 -9.11 16.44 -0.65
CA VAL A 34 -9.99 16.90 -1.72
C VAL A 34 -10.85 15.74 -2.23
N ILE A 35 -12.17 15.92 -2.14
CA ILE A 35 -13.17 14.95 -2.61
C ILE A 35 -14.06 15.61 -3.65
N SER A 36 -14.02 15.10 -4.87
CA SER A 36 -14.87 15.52 -5.98
C SER A 36 -15.89 14.43 -6.33
N SER A 37 -17.07 14.88 -6.76
CA SER A 37 -18.09 14.02 -7.34
C SER A 37 -18.81 14.76 -8.46
N THR A 38 -19.01 14.05 -9.57
CA THR A 38 -19.74 14.49 -10.77
C THR A 38 -20.77 13.44 -11.20
N LYS A 39 -21.29 12.67 -10.23
CA LYS A 39 -22.15 11.51 -10.46
C LYS A 39 -23.56 11.91 -10.89
N THR A 40 -24.09 13.01 -10.36
CA THR A 40 -25.45 13.48 -10.64
C THR A 40 -25.42 14.87 -11.28
N ARG A 41 -26.55 15.26 -11.89
CA ARG A 41 -26.72 16.62 -12.45
C ARG A 41 -26.94 17.69 -11.38
N THR A 42 -27.27 17.30 -10.14
CA THR A 42 -27.63 18.22 -9.06
C THR A 42 -26.47 18.41 -8.09
N GLN A 43 -26.29 19.63 -7.59
CA GLN A 43 -25.25 19.92 -6.59
C GLN A 43 -25.46 19.11 -5.30
N LYS A 44 -26.73 19.00 -4.85
CA LYS A 44 -27.09 18.22 -3.66
C LYS A 44 -26.70 16.75 -3.79
N GLY A 45 -27.00 16.10 -4.92
CA GLY A 45 -26.64 14.70 -5.12
C GLY A 45 -25.13 14.49 -5.19
N ASN A 46 -24.38 15.41 -5.80
CA ASN A 46 -22.92 15.35 -5.81
C ASN A 46 -22.30 15.58 -4.42
N PHE A 47 -22.94 16.39 -3.57
CA PHE A 47 -22.53 16.58 -2.19
C PHE A 47 -22.76 15.33 -1.34
N GLU A 48 -23.93 14.70 -1.45
CA GLU A 48 -24.25 13.43 -0.78
C GLU A 48 -23.30 12.31 -1.19
N ASP A 49 -22.96 12.20 -2.49
CA ASP A 49 -21.99 11.22 -2.98
C ASP A 49 -20.56 11.51 -2.46
N ALA A 50 -20.18 12.79 -2.34
CA ALA A 50 -18.89 13.16 -1.77
C ALA A 50 -18.81 12.80 -0.26
N LEU A 51 -19.91 12.92 0.48
CA LEU A 51 -20.00 12.48 1.87
C LEU A 51 -19.93 10.96 2.00
N ALA A 52 -20.62 10.23 1.11
CA ALA A 52 -20.55 8.76 1.08
C ALA A 52 -19.10 8.27 0.85
N LYS A 53 -18.40 8.87 -0.12
CA LYS A 53 -16.97 8.59 -0.36
C LYS A 53 -16.09 8.92 0.85
N LEU A 54 -16.38 10.01 1.56
CA LEU A 54 -15.65 10.35 2.79
C LEU A 54 -15.85 9.28 3.86
N GLN A 55 -17.09 8.81 4.03
CA GLN A 55 -17.43 7.75 4.98
C GLN A 55 -16.68 6.45 4.64
N GLU A 56 -16.69 6.03 3.38
CA GLU A 56 -15.95 4.84 2.93
C GLU A 56 -14.44 4.94 3.22
N ILE A 57 -13.84 6.11 3.02
CA ILE A 57 -12.42 6.35 3.32
C ILE A 57 -12.16 6.21 4.83
N ILE A 58 -13.04 6.76 5.67
CA ILE A 58 -12.93 6.66 7.12
C ILE A 58 -13.11 5.21 7.58
N ASP A 59 -14.06 4.48 7.02
CA ASP A 59 -14.33 3.09 7.36
C ASP A 59 -13.15 2.20 6.97
N ALA A 60 -12.60 2.39 5.76
CA ALA A 60 -11.42 1.68 5.30
C ALA A 60 -10.17 1.97 6.16
N ALA A 61 -10.00 3.21 6.62
CA ALA A 61 -8.90 3.58 7.52
C ALA A 61 -9.12 3.07 8.95
N SER A 62 -10.37 2.98 9.38
CA SER A 62 -10.77 2.48 10.69
C SER A 62 -10.68 0.96 10.78
N TYR A 63 -10.84 0.26 9.67
CA TYR A 63 -10.72 -1.19 9.59
C TYR A 63 -9.36 -1.68 10.11
N VAL A 64 -9.43 -2.56 11.11
CA VAL A 64 -8.27 -3.29 11.64
C VAL A 64 -8.42 -4.74 11.22
N PRO A 65 -7.55 -5.28 10.35
CA PRO A 65 -7.64 -6.67 9.97
C PRO A 65 -7.42 -7.57 11.20
N PRO A 66 -8.16 -8.68 11.31
CA PRO A 66 -7.92 -9.63 12.38
C PRO A 66 -6.50 -10.20 12.29
N PRO A 67 -5.94 -10.70 13.41
CA PRO A 67 -4.65 -11.35 13.39
C PRO A 67 -4.66 -12.53 12.40
N PRO A 68 -3.55 -12.79 11.70
CA PRO A 68 -3.49 -13.85 10.70
C PRO A 68 -3.71 -15.22 11.34
N SER A 69 -4.47 -16.07 10.65
CA SER A 69 -4.69 -17.46 11.07
C SER A 69 -3.38 -18.26 11.03
N GLU A 70 -3.34 -19.38 11.76
CA GLU A 70 -2.18 -20.28 11.77
C GLU A 70 -1.81 -20.78 10.37
N GLU A 71 -2.81 -21.04 9.52
CA GLU A 71 -2.58 -21.43 8.12
C GLU A 71 -1.95 -20.30 7.30
N GLN A 72 -2.39 -19.05 7.50
CA GLN A 72 -1.80 -17.89 6.83
C GLN A 72 -0.35 -17.69 7.27
N LYS A 73 -0.05 -17.85 8.56
CA LYS A 73 1.33 -17.80 9.08
C LYS A 73 2.22 -18.87 8.44
N LYS A 74 1.75 -20.11 8.36
CA LYS A 74 2.47 -21.22 7.69
C LYS A 74 2.70 -20.91 6.21
N LYS A 75 1.69 -20.38 5.51
CA LYS A 75 1.83 -19.98 4.10
C LYS A 75 2.88 -18.89 3.90
N ILE A 76 2.90 -17.87 4.77
CA ILE A 76 3.91 -16.80 4.74
C ILE A 76 5.32 -17.38 4.95
N ALA A 77 5.49 -18.26 5.93
CA ALA A 77 6.77 -18.93 6.20
C ALA A 77 7.25 -19.75 4.98
N ASN A 78 6.36 -20.53 4.37
CA ASN A 78 6.68 -21.32 3.18
C ASN A 78 7.08 -20.43 1.99
N MET A 79 6.39 -19.31 1.77
CA MET A 79 6.76 -18.34 0.72
C MET A 79 8.15 -17.74 0.97
N ALA A 80 8.50 -17.46 2.23
CA ALA A 80 9.83 -16.95 2.57
C ALA A 80 10.94 -17.98 2.27
N VAL A 81 10.73 -19.25 2.62
CA VAL A 81 11.67 -20.35 2.31
C VAL A 81 11.87 -20.50 0.80
N ILE A 82 10.78 -20.50 0.03
CA ILE A 82 10.82 -20.59 -1.44
C ILE A 82 11.57 -19.39 -2.04
N GLY A 83 11.31 -18.18 -1.51
CA GLY A 83 11.99 -16.96 -1.94
C GLY A 83 13.50 -17.04 -1.73
N GLU A 84 13.93 -17.53 -0.56
CA GLU A 84 15.35 -17.69 -0.24
C GLU A 84 16.03 -18.73 -1.14
N GLN A 85 15.39 -19.87 -1.39
CA GLN A 85 15.90 -20.87 -2.32
C GLN A 85 16.05 -20.32 -3.74
N LYS A 86 15.06 -19.56 -4.23
CA LYS A 86 15.14 -18.88 -5.54
C LYS A 86 16.31 -17.90 -5.58
N ARG A 87 16.51 -17.11 -4.52
CA ARG A 87 17.62 -16.16 -4.41
C ARG A 87 18.98 -16.87 -4.47
N LEU A 88 19.16 -17.95 -3.70
CA LEU A 88 20.39 -18.75 -3.69
C LEU A 88 20.67 -19.37 -5.06
N LYS A 89 19.65 -19.92 -5.72
CA LYS A 89 19.77 -20.46 -7.09
C LYS A 89 20.21 -19.39 -8.09
N SER A 90 19.55 -18.22 -8.07
CA SER A 90 19.93 -17.08 -8.92
C SER A 90 21.36 -16.62 -8.66
N LYS A 91 21.77 -16.54 -7.39
CA LYS A 91 23.14 -16.20 -7.00
C LYS A 91 24.15 -17.22 -7.56
N LYS A 92 23.84 -18.51 -7.47
CA LYS A 92 24.70 -19.60 -7.98
C LYS A 92 24.84 -19.53 -9.50
N VAL A 93 23.74 -19.39 -10.23
CA VAL A 93 23.74 -19.22 -11.70
C VAL A 93 24.60 -18.03 -12.12
N LEU A 94 24.48 -16.89 -11.43
CA LEU A 94 25.31 -15.71 -11.72
C LEU A 94 26.80 -15.95 -11.44
N SER A 95 27.12 -16.68 -10.37
CA SER A 95 28.49 -17.06 -10.04
C SER A 95 29.10 -17.96 -11.11
N ASP A 96 28.37 -19.00 -11.53
CA ASP A 96 28.84 -19.96 -12.54
C ASP A 96 29.04 -19.27 -13.89
N LYS A 97 28.13 -18.36 -14.29
CA LYS A 97 28.30 -17.49 -15.47
C LYS A 97 29.54 -16.60 -15.38
N LYS A 98 29.90 -16.10 -14.20
CA LYS A 98 31.13 -15.29 -14.00
C LYS A 98 32.39 -16.17 -14.06
N ALA A 99 32.36 -17.37 -13.50
CA ALA A 99 33.47 -18.31 -13.54
C ALA A 99 33.77 -18.74 -14.98
N PHE A 100 32.75 -19.13 -15.75
CA PHE A 100 32.89 -19.52 -17.15
C PHE A 100 33.48 -18.40 -18.04
N ARG A 101 33.16 -17.13 -17.74
CA ARG A 101 33.77 -15.99 -18.45
C ARG A 101 35.26 -15.82 -18.16
N ARG A 102 35.75 -16.22 -16.98
CA ARG A 102 37.17 -16.11 -16.61
C ARG A 102 38.00 -17.25 -17.19
N SER A 103 37.44 -18.44 -17.32
CA SER A 103 38.17 -19.63 -17.81
C SER A 103 38.54 -19.55 -19.31
N LYS A 104 37.92 -18.66 -20.09
CA LYS A 104 38.20 -18.51 -21.53
C LYS A 104 39.47 -17.69 -21.84
N ASN A 105 40.19 -17.19 -20.83
CA ASN A 105 41.42 -16.40 -21.01
C ASN A 105 42.72 -17.17 -20.72
N SER A 106 42.71 -18.50 -20.69
CA SER A 106 43.94 -19.30 -20.67
C SER A 106 44.42 -19.48 -22.11
N TRP A 107 45.19 -18.53 -22.62
CA TRP A 107 46.11 -18.78 -23.73
C TRP A 107 47.42 -19.27 -23.12
N ASP A 108 47.50 -20.58 -22.95
CA ASP A 108 48.73 -21.38 -22.96
C ASP A 108 48.40 -22.64 -23.77
#